data_AF-D7GIK8-F1
#
_entry.id   AF-D7GIK8-F1
#
_cell.length_a   1.000
_cell.length_b   1.000
_cell.length_c   1.000
_cell.angle_alpha   90.00
_cell.angle_beta   90.00
_cell.angle_gamma   90.00
#
_symmetry.space_group_name_H-M   'P 1'
#
loop_
_entity.id
_entity.type
_entity.pdbx_description
1 polymer ?
#
loop_
_entity_poly.entity_id
_entity_poly.type
_entity_poly.pdbx_seq_one_letter_code
_entity_poly.pdbx_strand_id
1 'polypeptide(L)'
;MKYRPLVVLGSCALALGLVAGCSAKPAVSGAGSSASSASSSASPSRSAGEVIDAMMKAMQQATSVRIAQVQGSGSSAQASGSAGASASAAAPVSVVSEGSLTGANYLSDLSLAGGSHVNVLVVDDQTYLQGNDAYWASAGSPEDLRRTLVGKWVSKQAMIDGSTLNKLEPSTVIAEQVADIRGQGFKEVEQDTRDGRQVFRLRANGDAEVVIDAATMLPSHVKVSSRSFPTDLSEWNAVPLKTAPPEDQIVKVS
;
A
#
# COMPACT_ATOMS: atom_id res chain seq x y z
N MET A 1 -42.18 -33.88 13.02
CA MET A 1 -42.62 -33.87 11.60
C MET A 1 -41.45 -33.26 10.80
N LYS A 2 -40.53 -34.04 10.20
CA LYS A 2 -40.60 -34.68 8.85
C LYS A 2 -41.05 -33.66 7.78
N TYR A 3 -40.29 -33.25 6.75
CA TYR A 3 -39.34 -33.97 5.88
C TYR A 3 -38.27 -33.04 5.24
N ARG A 4 -37.11 -33.64 4.89
CA ARG A 4 -36.13 -33.17 3.88
C ARG A 4 -36.44 -33.78 2.49
N PRO A 5 -35.95 -33.19 1.40
CA PRO A 5 -35.00 -33.88 0.50
C PRO A 5 -33.83 -32.92 0.15
N LEU A 6 -32.53 -33.24 0.15
CA LEU A 6 -31.72 -34.27 -0.52
C LEU A 6 -31.93 -34.35 -2.05
N VAL A 7 -30.99 -33.74 -2.80
CA VAL A 7 -30.74 -34.04 -4.21
C VAL A 7 -29.31 -34.56 -4.32
N VAL A 8 -29.21 -35.81 -4.77
CA VAL A 8 -28.01 -36.54 -5.17
C VAL A 8 -28.23 -36.94 -6.62
N LEU A 9 -27.24 -36.69 -7.48
CA LEU A 9 -26.97 -37.30 -8.79
C LEU A 9 -25.46 -37.07 -9.00
N GLY A 10 -24.56 -38.05 -9.05
CA GLY A 10 -24.61 -39.36 -9.70
C GLY A 10 -23.83 -39.28 -11.02
N SER A 11 -22.50 -39.38 -10.99
CA SER A 11 -21.69 -40.54 -11.44
C SER A 11 -21.52 -40.69 -12.96
N CYS A 12 -20.27 -40.69 -13.45
CA CYS A 12 -19.71 -41.80 -14.25
C CYS A 12 -18.23 -41.58 -14.58
N ALA A 13 -17.51 -42.70 -14.67
CA ALA A 13 -16.06 -42.83 -14.63
C ALA A 13 -15.46 -43.30 -15.96
N LEU A 14 -14.12 -43.38 -15.96
CA LEU A 14 -13.23 -44.25 -16.74
C LEU A 14 -12.97 -43.94 -18.23
N ALA A 15 -11.69 -43.69 -18.52
CA ALA A 15 -11.05 -44.24 -19.70
C ALA A 15 -9.60 -44.66 -19.37
N LEU A 16 -9.33 -45.94 -19.62
CA LEU A 16 -8.05 -46.63 -19.53
C LEU A 16 -7.17 -46.31 -20.74
N GLY A 17 -5.86 -46.24 -20.53
CA GLY A 17 -4.85 -46.33 -21.58
C GLY A 17 -3.71 -47.22 -21.11
N LEU A 18 -3.66 -48.45 -21.63
CA LEU A 18 -2.66 -49.49 -21.37
C LEU A 18 -2.16 -49.99 -22.74
N VAL A 19 -0.86 -49.83 -23.03
CA VAL A 19 -0.08 -50.56 -24.05
C VAL A 19 1.36 -50.59 -23.51
N ALA A 20 1.88 -51.68 -22.93
CA ALA A 20 2.27 -53.00 -23.44
C ALA A 20 3.68 -53.07 -24.07
N GLY A 21 4.53 -53.98 -23.54
CA GLY A 21 5.78 -54.46 -24.16
C GLY A 21 6.94 -54.69 -23.15
N CYS A 22 6.98 -55.83 -22.42
CA CYS A 22 7.91 -56.99 -22.61
C CYS A 22 9.39 -56.71 -22.29
N SER A 23 10.19 -57.48 -21.55
CA SER A 23 10.07 -58.77 -20.84
C SER A 23 11.32 -58.98 -19.97
N ALA A 24 11.23 -59.95 -19.05
CA ALA A 24 12.30 -60.69 -18.35
C ALA A 24 12.79 -60.18 -16.97
N LYS A 25 12.51 -61.00 -15.95
CA LYS A 25 13.17 -61.07 -14.63
C LYS A 25 14.53 -61.77 -14.81
N PRO A 26 15.56 -61.48 -13.99
CA PRO A 26 15.72 -62.25 -12.74
C PRO A 26 16.07 -61.39 -11.52
N ALA A 27 16.02 -62.03 -10.35
CA ALA A 27 16.23 -61.43 -9.03
C ALA A 27 17.63 -60.84 -8.83
N VAL A 28 17.71 -59.74 -8.09
CA VAL A 28 18.89 -59.34 -7.30
C VAL A 28 18.40 -58.69 -6.01
N SER A 29 18.82 -59.29 -4.89
CA SER A 29 18.81 -58.68 -3.57
C SER A 29 19.75 -57.47 -3.60
N GLY A 30 19.22 -56.28 -3.37
CA GLY A 30 20.01 -55.06 -3.30
C GLY A 30 19.33 -54.07 -2.37
N ALA A 31 20.01 -53.77 -1.26
CA ALA A 31 19.65 -52.72 -0.33
C ALA A 31 19.46 -51.40 -1.09
N GLY A 32 18.22 -50.93 -1.19
CA GLY A 32 17.88 -49.65 -1.78
C GLY A 32 17.47 -48.70 -0.69
N SER A 33 18.42 -47.89 -0.22
CA SER A 33 18.19 -46.79 0.70
C SER A 33 17.10 -45.87 0.14
N SER A 34 15.95 -45.83 0.82
CA SER A 34 14.94 -44.79 0.63
C SER A 34 15.54 -43.48 1.12
N ALA A 35 16.22 -42.76 0.22
CA ALA A 35 16.60 -41.38 0.45
C ALA A 35 15.33 -40.54 0.34
N SER A 36 14.76 -40.20 1.51
CA SER A 36 13.78 -39.13 1.63
C SER A 36 14.39 -37.88 1.02
N SER A 37 13.89 -37.45 -0.14
CA SER A 37 14.18 -36.15 -0.72
C SER A 37 13.58 -35.09 0.20
N ALA A 38 14.37 -34.68 1.20
CA ALA A 38 14.11 -33.46 1.94
C ALA A 38 14.14 -32.32 0.91
N SER A 39 12.99 -31.72 0.66
CA SER A 39 12.92 -30.43 0.01
C SER A 39 13.65 -29.45 0.92
N SER A 40 14.94 -29.24 0.66
CA SER A 40 15.76 -28.24 1.32
C SER A 40 15.15 -26.88 0.97
N SER A 41 14.29 -26.37 1.84
CA SER A 41 13.94 -24.95 1.85
C SER A 41 15.25 -24.22 2.04
N ALA A 42 15.79 -23.66 0.96
CA ALA A 42 17.02 -22.90 1.01
C ALA A 42 16.82 -21.79 2.06
N SER A 43 17.63 -21.81 3.11
CA SER A 43 17.62 -20.73 4.08
C SER A 43 17.82 -19.41 3.33
N PRO A 44 17.10 -18.35 3.69
CA PRO A 44 17.31 -17.03 3.12
C PRO A 44 18.79 -16.69 3.19
N SER A 45 19.37 -16.26 2.07
CA SER A 45 20.80 -15.95 1.98
C SER A 45 21.19 -14.68 2.72
N ARG A 46 20.22 -13.93 3.26
CA ARG A 46 20.39 -12.66 3.96
C ARG A 46 19.61 -12.68 5.27
N SER A 47 20.16 -12.03 6.29
CA SER A 47 19.45 -11.76 7.55
C SER A 47 18.41 -10.65 7.39
N ALA A 48 17.41 -10.61 8.27
CA ALA A 48 16.40 -9.55 8.28
C ALA A 48 17.03 -8.15 8.42
N GLY A 49 18.07 -8.00 9.26
CA GLY A 49 18.79 -6.75 9.45
C GLY A 49 19.46 -6.24 8.17
N GLU A 50 20.16 -7.12 7.45
CA GLU A 50 20.80 -6.76 6.18
C GLU A 50 19.78 -6.32 5.12
N VAL A 51 18.62 -6.98 5.06
CA VAL A 51 17.56 -6.63 4.13
C VAL A 51 16.94 -5.27 4.50
N ILE A 52 16.70 -5.01 5.79
CA ILE A 52 16.20 -3.72 6.28
C ILE A 52 17.18 -2.60 5.94
N ASP A 53 18.47 -2.76 6.24
CA ASP A 53 19.47 -1.73 5.99
C ASP A 53 19.61 -1.39 4.50
N ALA A 54 19.60 -2.42 3.65
CA ALA A 54 19.62 -2.24 2.20
C ALA A 54 18.34 -1.56 1.69
N MET A 55 17.18 -1.88 2.25
CA MET A 55 15.92 -1.22 1.92
C MET A 55 15.94 0.26 2.32
N MET A 56 16.38 0.57 3.55
CA MET A 56 16.49 1.96 4.00
C MET A 56 17.42 2.77 3.10
N LYS A 57 18.55 2.18 2.68
CA LYS A 57 19.47 2.81 1.74
C LYS A 57 18.82 3.05 0.37
N ALA A 58 18.06 2.09 -0.15
CA ALA A 58 17.34 2.24 -1.40
C ALA A 58 16.28 3.35 -1.32
N MET A 59 15.52 3.41 -0.22
CA MET A 59 14.52 4.46 0.02
C MET A 59 15.16 5.86 0.11
N GLN A 60 16.35 5.99 0.70
CA GLN A 60 17.10 7.26 0.74
C GLN A 60 17.58 7.72 -0.64
N GLN A 61 17.76 6.81 -1.59
CA GLN A 61 18.18 7.11 -2.95
C GLN A 61 16.99 7.33 -3.90
N ALA A 62 15.77 7.02 -3.44
CA ALA A 62 14.59 7.21 -4.26
C ALA A 62 14.28 8.70 -4.44
N THR A 63 13.76 9.04 -5.61
CA THR A 63 13.40 10.42 -5.97
C THR A 63 11.90 10.67 -5.87
N SER A 64 11.08 9.65 -6.07
CA SER A 64 9.62 9.74 -6.02
C SER A 64 8.97 8.42 -5.65
N VAL A 65 7.73 8.48 -5.18
CA VAL A 65 6.93 7.31 -4.78
C VAL A 65 5.44 7.62 -4.80
N ARG A 66 4.62 6.59 -5.07
CA ARG A 66 3.19 6.57 -4.82
C ARG A 66 2.89 5.73 -3.58
N ILE A 67 2.22 6.33 -2.61
CA ILE A 67 1.88 5.78 -1.30
C ILE A 67 0.35 5.70 -1.20
N ALA A 68 -0.17 4.52 -0.87
CA ALA A 68 -1.60 4.32 -0.64
C ALA A 68 -1.84 3.77 0.77
N GLN A 69 -2.75 4.40 1.50
CA GLN A 69 -3.20 4.01 2.82
C GLN A 69 -4.72 3.96 2.82
N VAL A 70 -5.31 2.78 3.02
CA VAL A 70 -6.75 2.58 2.97
C VAL A 70 -7.25 1.96 4.27
N GLN A 71 -8.17 2.63 4.93
CA GLN A 71 -8.91 2.11 6.08
C GLN A 71 -9.85 1.00 5.60
N GLY A 72 -9.66 -0.21 6.09
CA GLY A 72 -10.59 -1.31 5.84
C GLY A 72 -11.99 -0.99 6.39
N SER A 73 -13.03 -1.52 5.76
CA SER A 73 -14.46 -1.18 5.98
C SER A 73 -15.07 -1.50 7.37
N GLY A 74 -14.26 -1.61 8.44
CA GLY A 74 -14.72 -2.01 9.77
C GLY A 74 -13.98 -1.38 10.95
N SER A 75 -13.13 -0.38 10.74
CA SER A 75 -12.37 0.26 11.83
C SER A 75 -12.50 1.78 11.73
N SER A 76 -12.86 2.44 12.83
CA SER A 76 -12.89 3.91 12.96
C SER A 76 -11.53 4.50 13.37
N ALA A 77 -10.46 3.71 13.36
CA ALA A 77 -9.17 4.14 13.87
C ALA A 77 -8.33 4.84 12.79
N GLN A 78 -8.32 6.17 12.83
CA GLN A 78 -7.21 7.09 12.51
C GLN A 78 -6.10 6.53 11.59
N ALA A 79 -6.04 6.99 10.33
CA ALA A 79 -4.85 6.82 9.48
C ALA A 79 -3.65 7.45 10.20
N SER A 80 -2.54 6.72 10.32
CA SER A 80 -1.32 7.20 10.98
C SER A 80 -0.87 8.50 10.30
N GLY A 81 -0.82 9.58 11.08
CA GLY A 81 -0.72 10.97 10.63
C GLY A 81 -1.87 11.86 11.11
N SER A 82 -3.08 11.35 11.36
CA SER A 82 -4.23 12.22 11.67
C SER A 82 -4.34 12.68 13.15
N ALA A 83 -3.25 12.82 13.90
CA ALA A 83 -3.24 13.55 15.17
C ALA A 83 -3.12 15.06 14.89
N GLY A 84 -4.22 15.70 14.51
CA GLY A 84 -4.24 17.13 14.21
C GLY A 84 -5.41 17.60 13.35
N ALA A 85 -6.48 16.82 13.22
CA ALA A 85 -7.72 17.40 12.73
C ALA A 85 -8.20 18.43 13.74
N SER A 86 -8.19 19.70 13.34
CA SER A 86 -9.16 20.69 13.85
C SER A 86 -10.52 19.99 13.96
N ALA A 87 -11.29 20.31 15.01
CA ALA A 87 -12.52 19.63 15.41
C ALA A 87 -13.65 19.53 14.33
N SER A 88 -13.40 19.92 13.09
CA SER A 88 -14.32 19.86 11.95
C SER A 88 -13.92 18.93 10.79
N ALA A 89 -12.70 18.36 10.75
CA ALA A 89 -12.30 17.47 9.64
C ALA A 89 -12.27 16.00 10.11
N ALA A 90 -13.16 15.17 9.56
CA ALA A 90 -13.13 13.73 9.81
C ALA A 90 -11.77 13.13 9.37
N ALA A 91 -11.27 12.12 10.09
CA ALA A 91 -10.06 11.41 9.67
C ALA A 91 -10.25 10.79 8.27
N PRO A 92 -9.22 10.79 7.41
CA PRO A 92 -9.34 10.19 6.09
C PRO A 92 -9.54 8.68 6.19
N VAL A 93 -10.47 8.18 5.38
CA VAL A 93 -10.75 6.75 5.17
C VAL A 93 -9.79 6.19 4.12
N SER A 94 -9.34 7.00 3.16
CA SER A 94 -8.22 6.65 2.31
C SER A 94 -7.39 7.86 1.96
N VAL A 95 -6.07 7.66 1.88
CA VAL A 95 -5.11 8.63 1.39
C VAL A 95 -4.26 7.96 0.33
N VAL A 96 -4.17 8.59 -0.83
CA VAL A 96 -3.20 8.23 -1.87
C VAL A 96 -2.34 9.46 -2.13
N SER A 97 -1.07 9.42 -1.78
CA SER A 97 -0.11 10.48 -2.07
C SER A 97 0.92 10.00 -3.08
N GLU A 98 1.16 10.77 -4.13
CA GLU A 98 2.20 10.50 -5.12
C GLU A 98 3.01 11.75 -5.41
N GLY A 99 4.33 11.62 -5.44
CA GLY A 99 5.18 12.76 -5.76
C GLY A 99 6.64 12.58 -5.40
N SER A 100 7.35 13.70 -5.48
CA SER A 100 8.75 13.83 -5.12
C SER A 100 8.96 13.61 -3.63
N LEU A 101 10.08 12.97 -3.30
CA LEU A 101 10.58 12.85 -1.91
C LEU A 101 11.31 14.12 -1.42
N THR A 102 11.34 15.19 -2.22
CA THR A 102 11.80 16.53 -1.79
C THR A 102 10.69 17.41 -1.22
N GLY A 103 9.42 16.98 -1.31
CA GLY A 103 8.27 17.71 -0.79
C GLY A 103 7.70 18.82 -1.68
N ALA A 104 8.47 19.31 -2.66
CA ALA A 104 8.07 20.45 -3.48
C ALA A 104 7.07 20.12 -4.62
N ASN A 105 6.79 18.83 -4.85
CA ASN A 105 5.93 18.40 -5.96
C ASN A 105 5.21 17.09 -5.63
N TYR A 106 3.93 17.17 -5.25
CA TYR A 106 3.12 15.98 -4.97
C TYR A 106 1.63 16.23 -5.14
N LEU A 107 0.88 15.16 -5.35
CA LEU A 107 -0.58 15.12 -5.38
C LEU A 107 -1.06 14.12 -4.32
N SER A 108 -2.01 14.54 -3.51
CA SER A 108 -2.68 13.69 -2.53
C SER A 108 -4.18 13.66 -2.79
N ASP A 109 -4.74 12.47 -2.99
CA ASP A 109 -6.18 12.20 -3.05
C ASP A 109 -6.64 11.70 -1.68
N LEU A 110 -7.59 12.41 -1.07
CA LEU A 110 -8.13 12.09 0.23
C LEU A 110 -9.63 11.82 0.12
N SER A 111 -10.03 10.63 0.55
CA SER A 111 -11.43 10.34 0.86
C SER A 111 -11.64 10.40 2.37
N LEU A 112 -12.59 11.22 2.80
CA LEU A 112 -12.92 11.49 4.19
C LEU A 112 -14.29 10.86 4.51
N ALA A 113 -14.58 10.68 5.80
CA ALA A 113 -15.91 10.19 6.20
C ALA A 113 -17.03 11.15 5.72
N GLY A 114 -18.23 10.61 5.54
CA GLY A 114 -19.39 11.39 5.08
C GLY A 114 -19.37 11.74 3.58
N GLY A 115 -18.50 11.10 2.79
CA GLY A 115 -18.45 11.30 1.34
C GLY A 115 -17.66 12.54 0.90
N SER A 116 -17.01 13.24 1.83
CA SER A 116 -16.10 14.35 1.52
C SER A 116 -14.86 13.83 0.79
N HIS A 117 -14.47 14.52 -0.28
CA HIS A 117 -13.30 14.19 -1.09
C HIS A 117 -12.54 15.46 -1.44
N VAL A 118 -11.21 15.40 -1.35
CA VAL A 118 -10.32 16.50 -1.71
C VAL A 118 -9.03 15.99 -2.33
N ASN A 119 -8.64 16.63 -3.43
CA ASN A 119 -7.30 16.56 -3.98
C ASN A 119 -6.46 17.73 -3.47
N VAL A 120 -5.25 17.45 -3.01
CA VAL A 120 -4.25 18.44 -2.61
C VAL A 120 -3.08 18.31 -3.57
N LEU A 121 -2.81 19.36 -4.34
CA LEU A 121 -1.70 19.43 -5.26
C LEU A 121 -0.71 20.48 -4.76
N VAL A 122 0.54 20.08 -4.57
CA VAL A 122 1.64 20.99 -4.28
C VAL A 122 2.60 21.02 -5.47
N VAL A 123 2.88 22.21 -5.97
CA VAL A 123 3.86 22.45 -7.05
C VAL A 123 4.60 23.75 -6.73
N ASP A 124 5.92 23.69 -6.61
CA ASP A 124 6.78 24.85 -6.33
C ASP A 124 6.31 25.66 -5.11
N ASP A 125 6.04 24.96 -4.00
CA ASP A 125 5.52 25.48 -2.74
C ASP A 125 4.13 26.16 -2.82
N GLN A 126 3.43 26.05 -3.96
CA GLN A 126 2.05 26.47 -4.11
C GLN A 126 1.11 25.30 -3.87
N THR A 127 0.13 25.50 -2.99
CA THR A 127 -0.92 24.51 -2.69
C THR A 127 -2.21 24.82 -3.43
N TYR A 128 -2.72 23.83 -4.14
CA TYR A 128 -4.01 23.85 -4.83
C TYR A 128 -4.92 22.78 -4.24
N LEU A 129 -6.18 23.14 -3.98
CA LEU A 129 -7.20 22.23 -3.46
C LEU A 129 -8.33 22.05 -4.47
N GLN A 130 -8.74 20.82 -4.73
CA GLN A 130 -9.93 20.52 -5.52
C GLN A 130 -10.83 19.61 -4.71
N GLY A 131 -11.89 20.18 -4.14
CA GLY A 131 -12.85 19.47 -3.30
C GLY A 131 -14.20 19.23 -3.98
N ASN A 132 -14.92 18.22 -3.50
CA ASN A 132 -16.33 18.02 -3.82
C ASN A 132 -17.25 18.88 -2.92
N ASP A 133 -18.57 18.84 -3.15
CA ASP A 133 -19.53 19.67 -2.40
C ASP A 133 -19.50 19.35 -0.90
N ALA A 134 -19.42 18.05 -0.54
CA ALA A 134 -19.35 17.60 0.84
C ALA A 134 -18.10 18.14 1.57
N TYR A 135 -16.94 18.13 0.89
CA TYR A 135 -15.71 18.73 1.44
C TYR A 135 -15.90 20.22 1.69
N TRP A 136 -16.35 20.98 0.70
CA TRP A 136 -16.53 22.43 0.85
C TRP A 136 -17.59 22.78 1.92
N ALA A 137 -18.64 21.97 2.04
CA ALA A 137 -19.66 22.12 3.09
C ALA A 137 -19.05 21.88 4.48
N SER A 138 -18.24 20.82 4.64
CA SER A 138 -17.54 20.54 5.89
C SER A 138 -16.49 21.60 6.25
N ALA A 139 -15.91 22.25 5.23
CA ALA A 139 -15.01 23.40 5.39
C ALA A 139 -15.74 24.71 5.70
N GLY A 140 -17.07 24.70 5.83
CA GLY A 140 -17.87 25.87 6.20
C GLY A 140 -18.16 26.83 5.03
N SER A 141 -17.95 26.42 3.79
CA SER A 141 -18.23 27.26 2.63
C SER A 141 -19.75 27.43 2.42
N PRO A 142 -20.24 28.68 2.23
CA PRO A 142 -21.62 28.96 1.87
C PRO A 142 -22.06 28.24 0.59
N GLU A 143 -23.34 27.85 0.50
CA GLU A 143 -23.84 27.01 -0.60
C GLU A 143 -23.64 27.63 -1.99
N ASP A 144 -23.85 28.94 -2.12
CA ASP A 144 -23.59 29.70 -3.34
C ASP A 144 -22.11 29.66 -3.75
N LEU A 145 -21.20 29.82 -2.79
CA LEU A 145 -19.76 29.67 -3.02
C LEU A 145 -19.42 28.23 -3.42
N ARG A 146 -19.94 27.21 -2.74
CA ARG A 146 -19.64 25.80 -3.05
C ARG A 146 -19.93 25.45 -4.51
N ARG A 147 -21.07 25.91 -5.05
CA ARG A 147 -21.43 25.69 -6.46
C ARG A 147 -20.38 26.22 -7.44
N THR A 148 -19.61 27.22 -7.05
CA THR A 148 -18.52 27.77 -7.86
C THR A 148 -17.18 27.06 -7.65
N LEU A 149 -16.97 26.43 -6.48
CA LEU A 149 -15.72 25.76 -6.10
C LEU A 149 -15.67 24.28 -6.51
N VAL A 150 -16.81 23.58 -6.55
CA VAL A 150 -16.86 22.13 -6.81
C VAL A 150 -16.15 21.78 -8.12
N GLY A 151 -15.20 20.86 -8.04
CA GLY A 151 -14.43 20.38 -9.19
C GLY A 151 -13.42 21.39 -9.76
N LYS A 152 -13.28 22.58 -9.18
CA LYS A 152 -12.25 23.56 -9.56
C LYS A 152 -11.08 23.56 -8.59
N TRP A 153 -9.92 23.98 -9.08
CA TRP A 153 -8.75 24.17 -8.23
C TRP A 153 -8.87 25.48 -7.48
N VAL A 154 -8.57 25.47 -6.18
CA VAL A 154 -8.54 26.63 -5.32
C VAL A 154 -7.11 26.85 -4.86
N SER A 155 -6.53 27.99 -5.24
CA SER A 155 -5.18 28.37 -4.82
C SER A 155 -5.28 29.06 -3.45
N LYS A 156 -5.08 28.35 -2.33
CA LYS A 156 -5.01 28.98 -1.00
C LYS A 156 -4.34 28.09 0.06
N GLN A 157 -3.21 28.53 0.62
CA GLN A 157 -2.55 27.92 1.78
C GLN A 157 -3.42 27.96 3.06
N ALA A 158 -4.30 28.96 3.21
CA ALA A 158 -5.06 29.20 4.45
C ALA A 158 -6.24 28.23 4.69
N MET A 159 -6.62 27.42 3.71
CA MET A 159 -7.77 26.50 3.79
C MET A 159 -7.42 25.15 4.40
N ILE A 160 -6.12 24.81 4.43
CA ILE A 160 -5.60 23.61 5.03
C ILE A 160 -4.47 24.00 5.98
N ASP A 161 -4.50 23.49 7.20
CA ASP A 161 -3.45 23.74 8.16
C ASP A 161 -2.12 23.17 7.65
N GLY A 162 -1.03 23.92 7.80
CA GLY A 162 0.31 23.50 7.39
C GLY A 162 0.77 22.19 8.06
N SER A 163 0.34 21.93 9.30
CA SER A 163 0.64 20.66 9.97
C SER A 163 -0.08 19.48 9.34
N THR A 164 -1.25 19.71 8.73
CA THR A 164 -1.98 18.71 7.94
C THR A 164 -1.29 18.48 6.60
N LEU A 165 -0.86 19.53 5.91
CA LEU A 165 -0.11 19.42 4.65
C LEU A 165 1.19 18.62 4.80
N ASN A 166 1.97 18.89 5.84
CA ASN A 166 3.25 18.20 6.07
C ASN A 166 3.07 16.67 6.18
N LYS A 167 1.92 16.19 6.62
CA LYS A 167 1.64 14.75 6.80
C LYS A 167 1.16 14.05 5.54
N LEU A 168 0.78 14.82 4.52
CA LEU A 168 0.43 14.31 3.20
C LEU A 168 1.66 14.19 2.30
N GLU A 169 2.71 14.95 2.63
CA GLU A 169 3.97 14.95 1.92
C GLU A 169 4.61 13.54 1.90
N PRO A 170 4.93 13.00 0.71
CA PRO A 170 5.55 11.68 0.59
C PRO A 170 6.82 11.52 1.43
N SER A 171 7.66 12.56 1.53
CA SER A 171 8.91 12.51 2.30
C SER A 171 8.66 12.28 3.80
N THR A 172 7.68 12.98 4.38
CA THR A 172 7.27 12.84 5.78
C THR A 172 6.72 11.44 6.04
N VAL A 173 5.81 10.97 5.17
CA VAL A 173 5.20 9.64 5.33
C VAL A 173 6.29 8.55 5.28
N ILE A 174 7.24 8.66 4.36
CA ILE A 174 8.38 7.75 4.28
C ILE A 174 9.24 7.84 5.54
N ALA A 175 9.57 9.03 6.03
CA ALA A 175 10.40 9.21 7.22
C ALA A 175 9.75 8.57 8.47
N GLU A 176 8.45 8.74 8.66
CA GLU A 176 7.72 8.08 9.74
C GLU A 176 7.71 6.55 9.55
N GLN A 177 7.49 6.07 8.32
CA GLN A 177 7.47 4.64 8.02
C GLN A 177 8.82 3.97 8.32
N VAL A 178 9.93 4.65 8.02
CA VAL A 178 11.28 4.22 8.36
C VAL A 178 11.45 4.09 9.88
N ALA A 179 10.96 5.07 10.64
CA ALA A 179 11.02 5.05 12.10
C ALA A 179 10.20 3.88 12.68
N ASP A 180 8.99 3.67 12.16
CA ASP A 180 8.12 2.57 12.59
C ASP A 180 8.73 1.20 12.34
N ILE A 181 9.30 0.97 11.15
CA ILE A 181 9.92 -0.31 10.77
C ILE A 181 11.09 -0.63 11.70
N ARG A 182 11.94 0.35 12.01
CA ARG A 182 13.06 0.17 12.96
C ARG A 182 12.59 -0.22 14.35
N GLY A 183 11.39 0.22 14.76
CA GLY A 183 10.79 -0.11 16.04
C GLY A 183 10.19 -1.52 16.16
N GLN A 184 9.92 -2.22 15.04
CA GLN A 184 9.21 -3.52 15.08
C GLN A 184 10.09 -4.72 15.44
N GLY A 185 11.42 -4.63 15.28
CA GLY A 185 12.33 -5.74 15.58
C GLY A 185 12.10 -6.99 14.72
N PHE A 186 12.01 -6.83 13.39
CA PHE A 186 11.90 -7.94 12.43
C PHE A 186 13.03 -8.96 12.59
N LYS A 187 12.67 -10.25 12.63
CA LYS A 187 13.62 -11.35 12.83
C LYS A 187 13.57 -12.38 11.71
N GLU A 188 12.40 -12.55 11.13
CA GLU A 188 12.16 -13.51 10.06
C GLU A 188 12.26 -12.81 8.72
N VAL A 189 12.90 -13.49 7.78
CA VAL A 189 12.97 -13.10 6.38
C VAL A 189 12.68 -14.34 5.56
N GLU A 190 11.76 -14.22 4.63
CA GLU A 190 11.43 -15.25 3.66
C GLU A 190 11.70 -14.68 2.27
N GLN A 191 12.16 -15.53 1.34
CA GLN A 191 12.23 -15.16 -0.07
C GLN A 191 11.05 -15.81 -0.79
N ASP A 192 10.32 -15.01 -1.55
CA ASP A 192 9.09 -15.42 -2.21
C ASP A 192 9.00 -14.82 -3.62
N THR A 193 7.97 -15.17 -4.38
CA THR A 193 7.65 -14.56 -5.67
C THR A 193 6.26 -13.92 -5.61
N ARG A 194 6.16 -12.65 -5.96
CA ARG A 194 4.90 -11.91 -6.06
C ARG A 194 4.83 -11.21 -7.41
N ASP A 195 3.74 -11.45 -8.14
CA ASP A 195 3.53 -10.89 -9.49
C ASP A 195 4.72 -11.13 -10.45
N GLY A 196 5.33 -12.31 -10.35
CA GLY A 196 6.49 -12.70 -11.16
C GLY A 196 7.83 -12.07 -10.73
N ARG A 197 7.86 -11.31 -9.64
CA ARG A 197 9.07 -10.68 -9.09
C ARG A 197 9.50 -11.36 -7.81
N GLN A 198 10.81 -11.55 -7.62
CA GLN A 198 11.34 -12.04 -6.36
C GLN A 198 11.21 -10.95 -5.29
N VAL A 199 10.76 -11.34 -4.11
CA VAL A 199 10.59 -10.44 -2.97
C VAL A 199 11.23 -11.02 -1.72
N PHE A 200 11.72 -10.14 -0.85
CA PHE A 200 11.95 -10.45 0.55
C PHE A 200 10.70 -10.08 1.34
N ARG A 201 10.21 -11.02 2.15
CA ARG A 201 9.10 -10.81 3.08
C ARG A 201 9.65 -10.88 4.49
N LEU A 202 9.55 -9.79 5.23
CA LEU A 202 10.00 -9.73 6.62
C LEU A 202 8.80 -9.78 7.55
N ARG A 203 8.93 -10.56 8.63
CA ARG A 203 7.93 -10.63 9.69
C ARG A 203 8.54 -10.36 11.06
N ALA A 204 7.78 -9.67 11.89
CA ALA A 204 8.08 -9.48 13.31
C ALA A 204 6.98 -10.14 14.15
N ASN A 205 7.16 -10.18 15.47
CA ASN A 205 6.13 -10.66 16.38
C ASN A 205 4.83 -9.84 16.18
N GLY A 206 3.68 -10.51 16.20
CA GLY A 206 2.39 -9.88 15.92
C GLY A 206 2.01 -9.99 14.44
N ASP A 207 1.46 -8.92 13.87
CA ASP A 207 0.96 -8.89 12.50
C ASP A 207 1.73 -7.91 11.58
N ALA A 208 2.91 -7.47 12.01
CA ALA A 208 3.81 -6.62 11.24
C ALA A 208 4.51 -7.40 10.11
N GLU A 209 4.44 -6.85 8.90
CA GLU A 209 4.98 -7.44 7.68
C GLU A 209 5.56 -6.33 6.78
N VAL A 210 6.72 -6.59 6.16
CA VAL A 210 7.26 -5.74 5.09
C VAL A 210 7.56 -6.60 3.88
N VAL A 211 7.09 -6.20 2.70
CA VAL A 211 7.38 -6.87 1.43
C VAL A 211 8.26 -5.97 0.58
N ILE A 212 9.42 -6.48 0.17
CA ILE A 212 10.48 -5.72 -0.49
C ILE A 212 10.84 -6.39 -1.80
N ASP A 213 10.90 -5.64 -2.89
CA ASP A 213 11.39 -6.17 -4.16
C ASP A 213 12.88 -6.51 -4.06
N ALA A 214 13.27 -7.74 -4.42
CA ALA A 214 14.63 -8.21 -4.24
C ALA A 214 15.64 -7.57 -5.20
N ALA A 215 15.19 -6.99 -6.32
CA ALA A 215 16.04 -6.36 -7.31
C ALA A 215 16.34 -4.89 -6.99
N THR A 216 15.32 -4.13 -6.54
CA THR A 216 15.46 -2.71 -6.21
C THR A 216 15.70 -2.45 -4.73
N MET A 217 15.40 -3.42 -3.87
CA MET A 217 15.33 -3.28 -2.41
C MET A 217 14.30 -2.24 -1.94
N LEU A 218 13.34 -1.84 -2.78
CA LEU A 218 12.28 -0.90 -2.40
C LEU A 218 11.05 -1.65 -1.88
N PRO A 219 10.40 -1.18 -0.80
CA PRO A 219 9.22 -1.84 -0.28
C PRO A 219 8.02 -1.64 -1.20
N SER A 220 7.16 -2.64 -1.26
CA SER A 220 5.86 -2.60 -1.96
C SER A 220 4.68 -2.61 -1.00
N HIS A 221 4.89 -3.15 0.20
CA HIS A 221 3.88 -3.24 1.25
C HIS A 221 4.54 -3.11 2.61
N VAL A 222 3.95 -2.31 3.49
CA VAL A 222 4.39 -2.16 4.87
C VAL A 222 3.19 -2.21 5.80
N LYS A 223 3.21 -3.15 6.73
CA LYS A 223 2.30 -3.26 7.84
C LYS A 223 3.11 -3.28 9.13
N VAL A 224 2.79 -2.39 10.05
CA VAL A 224 3.49 -2.25 11.34
C VAL A 224 2.47 -2.13 12.46
N SER A 225 2.77 -2.68 13.63
CA SER A 225 1.81 -2.77 14.73
C SER A 225 1.39 -1.40 15.29
N SER A 226 2.21 -0.36 15.08
CA SER A 226 1.92 1.02 15.47
C SER A 226 0.89 1.72 14.59
N ARG A 227 0.51 1.13 13.45
CA ARG A 227 -0.41 1.72 12.48
C ARG A 227 -1.67 0.87 12.33
N SER A 228 -2.81 1.54 12.23
CA SER A 228 -4.11 0.89 12.06
C SER A 228 -4.25 0.17 10.71
N PHE A 229 -3.53 0.61 9.68
CA PHE A 229 -3.66 0.10 8.31
C PHE A 229 -2.29 -0.09 7.65
N PRO A 230 -2.19 -1.03 6.70
CA PRO A 230 -1.01 -1.15 5.87
C PRO A 230 -0.84 0.05 4.94
N THR A 231 0.40 0.29 4.56
CA THR A 231 0.83 1.24 3.53
C THR A 231 1.30 0.44 2.32
N ASP A 232 0.68 0.66 1.17
CA ASP A 232 1.18 0.15 -0.11
C ASP A 232 2.06 1.20 -0.78
N LEU A 233 3.20 0.78 -1.31
CA LEU A 233 4.19 1.64 -1.96
C LEU A 233 4.44 1.17 -3.38
N SER A 234 4.44 2.10 -4.31
CA SER A 234 4.47 1.80 -5.74
C SER A 234 5.12 2.95 -6.52
N GLU A 235 5.39 2.73 -7.81
CA GLU A 235 5.90 3.76 -8.73
C GLU A 235 7.18 4.46 -8.26
N TRP A 236 8.00 3.75 -7.50
CA TRP A 236 9.29 4.25 -7.06
C TRP A 236 10.13 4.76 -8.23
N ASN A 237 10.62 5.99 -8.12
CA ASN A 237 11.41 6.68 -9.14
C ASN A 237 10.70 6.86 -10.49
N ALA A 238 9.39 6.63 -10.54
CA ALA A 238 8.61 6.62 -11.77
C ALA A 238 7.42 7.59 -11.73
N VAL A 239 7.13 8.23 -10.58
CA VAL A 239 6.08 9.24 -10.49
C VAL A 239 6.48 10.47 -11.33
N PRO A 240 5.67 10.87 -12.33
CA PRO A 240 5.92 12.08 -13.11
C PRO A 240 5.74 13.34 -12.27
N LEU A 241 6.54 14.37 -12.58
CA LEU A 241 6.34 15.70 -12.02
C LEU A 241 4.95 16.23 -12.36
N LYS A 242 4.30 16.82 -11.35
CA LYS A 242 3.02 17.49 -11.49
C LYS A 242 3.23 18.92 -11.95
N THR A 243 2.28 19.43 -12.72
CA THR A 243 2.23 20.82 -13.15
C THR A 243 1.13 21.56 -12.40
N ALA A 244 1.31 22.86 -12.18
CA ALA A 244 0.24 23.68 -11.63
C ALA A 244 -1.01 23.62 -12.54
N PRO A 245 -2.22 23.75 -11.96
CA PRO A 245 -3.42 23.84 -12.76
C PRO A 245 -3.38 25.07 -13.69
N PRO A 246 -3.97 24.99 -14.89
CA PRO A 246 -4.18 26.15 -15.75
C PRO A 246 -4.93 27.28 -15.03
N GLU A 247 -4.59 28.54 -15.31
CA GLU A 247 -5.17 29.70 -14.60
C GLU A 247 -6.69 29.79 -14.71
N ASP A 248 -7.26 29.38 -15.85
CA ASP A 248 -8.70 29.34 -16.11
C ASP A 248 -9.44 28.25 -15.31
N GLN A 249 -8.69 27.31 -14.71
CA GLN A 249 -9.19 26.27 -13.81
C GLN A 249 -9.03 26.63 -12.33
N ILE A 250 -8.39 27.76 -12.03
CA ILE A 250 -8.12 28.21 -10.66
C ILE A 250 -9.17 29.25 -10.23
N VAL A 251 -9.84 28.99 -9.12
CA VAL A 251 -10.63 29.97 -8.38
C VAL A 251 -9.77 30.60 -7.30
N LYS A 252 -9.61 31.93 -7.37
CA LYS A 252 -8.98 32.71 -6.31
C LYS A 252 -10.05 33.07 -5.29
N VAL A 253 -9.94 32.51 -4.09
CA VAL A 253 -10.82 32.86 -2.97
C VAL A 253 -10.11 33.92 -2.15
N SER A 254 -10.51 35.19 -2.31
CA SER A 254 -10.03 36.32 -1.51
C SER A 254 -10.39 36.11 -0.03
#